data_AF-A0A9N9PT09-F1
#
_entry.id   AF-A0A9N9PT09-F1
#
_cell.length_a   1.000
_cell.length_b   1.000
_cell.length_c   1.000
_cell.angle_alpha   90.00
_cell.angle_beta   90.00
_cell.angle_gamma   90.00
#
_symmetry.space_group_name_H-M   'P 1'
#
loop_
_entity.id
_entity.type
_entity.pdbx_description
1 polymer ?
#
loop_
_entity_poly.entity_id
_entity_poly.type
_entity_poly.pdbx_seq_one_letter_code
_entity_poly.pdbx_strand_id
1 'polypeptide(L)'
;MKSCSGSKNLTLFILATFSTNIQADDILYSALDVCPASCTGIPESWTVYNEVGHLTACDQPMLFDFAVYNPLDNPLTHTKIRACKAEGLISTDVTQKPNTESPSSNVKDNKNRLLATSTCFSATEKEEEVDFITTGTRQSSAADLLVILQVVQKCFQDEKACDSKILFGYFRGAIVGVYTGPNIDNHATTPSILSNVIDQLCGSERTSENTLGVITDTKGRPEGFSSLQKAVRSWSDGKCHKFTGTTTNLSKISIWESKLTTHQRSNYLTGRRLNQLNPRTDCPIVAVASGDGCGSLATKVS
;
A
#
# COMPACT_ATOMS: atom_id res chain seq x y z
N MET A 1 66.49 76.32 -0.61
CA MET A 1 67.11 75.10 -0.04
C MET A 1 66.03 74.02 0.03
N LYS A 2 66.26 72.90 -0.68
CA LYS A 2 65.63 71.55 -0.63
C LYS A 2 64.15 71.50 -0.14
N SER A 3 63.14 71.43 -1.01
CA SER A 3 62.71 70.29 -1.84
C SER A 3 62.41 69.00 -1.06
N CYS A 4 61.13 68.65 -0.97
CA CYS A 4 60.58 67.33 -1.25
C CYS A 4 59.20 67.49 -1.90
N SER A 5 59.16 67.29 -3.22
CA SER A 5 57.99 66.86 -4.02
C SER A 5 57.63 65.42 -3.60
N GLY A 6 56.42 64.88 -3.64
CA GLY A 6 55.11 65.30 -4.11
C GLY A 6 54.18 64.07 -4.10
N SER A 7 52.87 64.25 -4.29
CA SER A 7 52.02 63.38 -5.13
C SER A 7 50.59 63.91 -5.11
N LYS A 8 49.95 63.91 -6.28
CA LYS A 8 48.64 64.49 -6.56
C LYS A 8 47.53 63.46 -6.38
N ASN A 9 46.39 63.95 -5.91
CA ASN A 9 45.00 63.58 -6.24
C ASN A 9 44.60 62.10 -6.28
N LEU A 10 43.56 61.74 -5.49
CA LEU A 10 42.23 61.41 -6.02
C LEU A 10 41.25 61.20 -4.85
N THR A 11 40.32 62.14 -4.64
CA THR A 11 39.23 61.97 -3.68
C THR A 11 38.19 61.02 -4.28
N LEU A 12 38.18 59.77 -3.83
CA LEU A 12 37.18 58.77 -4.20
C LEU A 12 35.94 58.94 -3.32
N PHE A 13 34.83 59.37 -3.90
CA PHE A 13 33.52 59.34 -3.25
C PHE A 13 33.09 57.88 -3.08
N ILE A 14 33.01 57.41 -1.83
CA ILE A 14 32.40 56.12 -1.50
C ILE A 14 30.89 56.31 -1.52
N LEU A 15 30.25 55.94 -2.63
CA LEU A 15 28.81 55.67 -2.65
C LEU A 15 28.60 54.34 -1.92
N ALA A 16 28.10 54.41 -0.68
CA ALA A 16 27.58 53.25 0.01
C ALA A 16 26.27 52.82 -0.67
N THR A 17 26.37 51.95 -1.67
CA THR A 17 25.22 51.19 -2.14
C THR A 17 24.91 50.14 -1.08
N PHE A 18 23.86 50.37 -0.29
CA PHE A 18 23.22 49.31 0.46
C PHE A 18 22.56 48.37 -0.54
N SER A 19 23.30 47.35 -0.99
CA SER A 19 22.70 46.20 -1.65
C SER A 19 21.91 45.44 -0.60
N THR A 20 20.60 45.68 -0.53
CA THR A 20 19.70 44.75 0.14
C THR A 20 19.69 43.47 -0.70
N ASN A 21 20.60 42.55 -0.38
CA ASN A 21 20.46 41.14 -0.77
C ASN A 21 19.26 40.58 0.01
N ILE A 22 18.06 40.88 -0.45
CA ILE A 22 16.90 40.06 -0.13
C ILE A 22 17.01 38.87 -1.08
N GLN A 23 17.55 37.79 -0.52
CA GLN A 23 17.78 36.52 -1.18
C GLN A 23 16.43 35.94 -1.60
N ALA A 24 16.01 36.26 -2.83
CA ALA A 24 14.84 35.69 -3.49
C ALA A 24 15.05 34.23 -3.93
N ASP A 25 16.17 33.61 -3.54
CA ASP A 25 16.51 32.23 -3.86
C ASP A 25 15.95 31.20 -2.85
N ASP A 26 15.49 31.64 -1.68
CA ASP A 26 15.00 30.72 -0.62
C ASP A 26 13.47 30.48 -0.68
N ILE A 27 12.75 31.22 -1.53
CA ILE A 27 11.27 31.10 -1.64
C ILE A 27 10.87 30.12 -2.77
N LEU A 28 11.78 29.81 -3.71
CA LEU A 28 11.52 28.88 -4.81
C LEU A 28 12.08 27.47 -4.60
N TYR A 29 13.04 27.28 -3.68
CA TYR A 29 13.65 25.97 -3.42
C TYR A 29 12.85 25.07 -2.46
N SER A 30 11.94 25.65 -1.65
CA SER A 30 11.09 24.90 -0.71
C SER A 30 9.74 24.44 -1.28
N ALA A 31 9.47 24.67 -2.58
CA ALA A 31 8.14 24.47 -3.17
C ALA A 31 7.95 23.15 -3.94
N LEU A 32 8.93 22.24 -3.97
CA LEU A 32 8.78 20.90 -4.54
C LEU A 32 9.54 19.90 -3.67
N ASP A 33 8.99 19.59 -2.48
CA ASP A 33 9.36 18.34 -1.84
C ASP A 33 9.05 17.21 -2.82
N VAL A 34 10.10 16.53 -3.27
CA VAL A 34 10.01 15.43 -4.25
C VAL A 34 9.18 14.28 -3.70
N CYS A 35 9.20 14.12 -2.37
CA CYS A 35 8.45 13.12 -1.64
C CYS A 35 7.11 13.66 -1.12
N PRO A 36 6.08 12.82 -1.02
CA PRO A 36 4.82 13.21 -0.42
C PRO A 36 4.97 13.51 1.09
N ALA A 37 3.94 14.17 1.64
CA ALA A 37 3.82 14.34 3.09
C ALA A 37 3.80 12.99 3.82
N SER A 38 4.18 12.98 5.09
CA SER A 38 4.24 11.77 5.90
C SER A 38 2.85 11.15 6.10
N CYS A 39 2.80 9.82 6.22
CA CYS A 39 1.54 9.08 6.36
C CYS A 39 0.81 9.46 7.64
N THR A 40 -0.37 10.06 7.50
CA THR A 40 -1.30 10.34 8.59
C THR A 40 -2.71 9.99 8.14
N GLY A 41 -3.46 9.28 8.97
CA GLY A 41 -4.85 8.91 8.66
C GLY A 41 -4.98 7.94 7.49
N ILE A 42 -6.15 7.99 6.83
CA ILE A 42 -6.53 7.12 5.71
C ILE A 42 -6.06 7.72 4.36
N PRO A 43 -6.02 6.91 3.28
CA PRO A 43 -5.55 7.36 1.97
C PRO A 43 -6.17 8.66 1.45
N GLU A 44 -7.43 8.96 1.79
CA GLU A 44 -8.16 10.18 1.40
C GLU A 44 -7.44 11.48 1.72
N SER A 45 -6.63 11.49 2.78
CA SER A 45 -5.89 12.67 3.23
C SER A 45 -4.46 12.77 2.70
N TRP A 46 -4.02 11.83 1.87
CA TRP A 46 -2.64 11.79 1.39
C TRP A 46 -2.37 12.76 0.23
N THR A 47 -1.08 12.98 -0.05
CA THR A 47 -0.63 13.88 -1.13
C THR A 47 -1.11 13.33 -2.48
N VAL A 48 -1.65 14.19 -3.36
CA VAL A 48 -2.22 13.75 -4.64
C VAL A 48 -1.27 14.05 -5.80
N TYR A 49 -0.99 13.03 -6.60
CA TYR A 49 -0.28 13.07 -7.86
C TYR A 49 -1.22 12.66 -9.01
N ASN A 50 -0.86 13.07 -10.24
CA ASN A 50 -1.61 12.71 -11.45
C ASN A 50 -0.83 11.77 -12.38
N GLU A 51 0.41 11.44 -12.02
CA GLU A 51 1.29 10.58 -12.81
C GLU A 51 2.17 9.73 -11.90
N VAL A 52 2.50 8.53 -12.38
CA VAL A 52 3.36 7.58 -11.67
C VAL A 52 4.80 8.10 -11.55
N GLY A 53 5.24 8.96 -12.46
CA GLY A 53 6.58 9.54 -12.48
C GLY A 53 6.96 10.23 -11.16
N HIS A 54 6.00 10.92 -10.53
CA HIS A 54 6.24 11.57 -9.23
C HIS A 54 6.58 10.56 -8.12
N LEU A 55 6.00 9.36 -8.14
CA LEU A 55 6.34 8.32 -7.16
C LEU A 55 7.79 7.88 -7.33
N THR A 56 8.24 7.73 -8.58
CA THR A 56 9.59 7.25 -8.88
C THR A 56 10.70 8.23 -8.54
N ALA A 57 10.36 9.53 -8.43
CA ALA A 57 11.32 10.58 -8.10
C ALA A 57 11.72 10.59 -6.61
N CYS A 58 10.86 10.10 -5.72
CA CYS A 58 11.13 10.08 -4.30
C CYS A 58 11.94 8.83 -3.89
N ASP A 59 12.98 9.05 -3.09
CA ASP A 59 13.93 8.02 -2.65
C ASP A 59 13.60 7.43 -1.28
N GLN A 60 12.44 7.78 -0.71
CA GLN A 60 11.95 7.29 0.59
C GLN A 60 10.86 6.23 0.41
N PRO A 61 10.68 5.30 1.37
CA PRO A 61 9.56 4.37 1.33
C PRO A 61 8.24 5.13 1.41
N MET A 62 7.30 4.78 0.54
CA MET A 62 6.00 5.44 0.46
C MET A 62 4.88 4.42 0.29
N LEU A 63 3.73 4.75 0.84
CA LEU A 63 2.47 4.09 0.53
C LEU A 63 1.75 4.89 -0.54
N PHE A 64 1.00 4.21 -1.39
CA PHE A 64 0.12 4.87 -2.34
C PHE A 64 -1.16 4.07 -2.58
N ASP A 65 -2.18 4.80 -3.04
CA ASP A 65 -3.52 4.32 -3.33
C ASP A 65 -4.05 5.01 -4.59
N PHE A 66 -4.81 4.28 -5.41
CA PHE A 66 -5.45 4.80 -6.60
C PHE A 66 -6.61 3.90 -7.03
N ALA A 67 -7.53 4.45 -7.82
CA ALA A 67 -8.62 3.67 -8.40
C ALA A 67 -8.08 2.68 -9.44
N VAL A 68 -8.03 1.39 -9.11
CA VAL A 68 -7.44 0.34 -9.97
C VAL A 68 -8.13 0.13 -11.32
N TYR A 69 -9.34 0.67 -11.49
CA TYR A 69 -10.06 0.66 -12.77
C TYR A 69 -9.66 1.82 -13.71
N ASN A 70 -8.92 2.82 -13.22
CA ASN A 70 -8.41 3.94 -14.02
C ASN A 70 -7.00 3.60 -14.55
N PRO A 71 -6.80 3.38 -15.86
CA PRO A 71 -5.53 2.89 -16.39
C PRO A 71 -4.35 3.79 -16.04
N LEU A 72 -3.23 3.20 -15.61
CA LEU A 72 -1.96 3.91 -15.37
C LEU A 72 -1.08 4.03 -16.63
N ASP A 73 -1.30 3.17 -17.63
CA ASP A 73 -0.55 3.15 -18.90
C ASP A 73 -1.17 4.02 -20.00
N ASN A 74 -2.32 4.65 -19.75
CA ASN A 74 -2.96 5.53 -20.71
C ASN A 74 -2.67 7.01 -20.39
N PRO A 75 -1.88 7.73 -21.22
CA PRO A 75 -1.54 9.13 -20.98
C PRO A 75 -2.74 10.08 -21.07
N LEU A 76 -3.88 9.63 -21.61
CA LEU A 76 -5.12 10.40 -21.69
C LEU A 76 -6.01 10.24 -20.44
N THR A 77 -5.69 9.32 -19.53
CA THR A 77 -6.43 9.13 -18.28
C THR A 77 -5.82 9.99 -17.18
N HIS A 78 -6.61 10.87 -16.58
CA HIS A 78 -6.20 11.57 -15.35
C HIS A 78 -6.43 10.69 -14.12
N THR A 79 -5.48 9.81 -13.83
CA THR A 79 -5.54 8.95 -12.64
C THR A 79 -5.05 9.71 -11.42
N LYS A 80 -5.94 9.88 -10.44
CA LYS A 80 -5.56 10.42 -9.12
C LYS A 80 -4.84 9.34 -8.34
N ILE A 81 -3.59 9.61 -8.00
CA ILE A 81 -2.73 8.76 -7.18
C ILE A 81 -2.54 9.48 -5.86
N ARG A 82 -2.96 8.86 -4.76
CA ARG A 82 -2.74 9.39 -3.41
C ARG A 82 -1.52 8.69 -2.83
N ALA A 83 -0.59 9.43 -2.23
CA ALA A 83 0.64 8.87 -1.70
C ALA A 83 1.11 9.59 -0.44
N CYS A 84 1.77 8.85 0.43
CA CYS A 84 2.37 9.37 1.65
C CYS A 84 3.71 8.70 1.96
N LYS A 85 4.60 9.43 2.61
CA LYS A 85 5.91 8.95 3.02
C LYS A 85 5.82 8.17 4.34
N ALA A 86 6.37 6.98 4.38
CA ALA A 86 6.26 6.02 5.48
C ALA A 86 7.20 6.33 6.67
N GLU A 87 7.17 7.56 7.15
CA GLU A 87 7.96 7.99 8.31
C GLU A 87 7.49 7.28 9.59
N GLY A 88 8.44 6.76 10.40
CA GLY A 88 8.13 6.04 11.64
C GLY A 88 7.60 4.60 11.46
N LEU A 89 7.31 4.16 10.22
CA LEU A 89 6.90 2.79 9.92
C LEU A 89 8.10 1.85 9.70
N ILE A 90 9.33 2.32 9.75
CA ILE A 90 10.53 1.49 9.58
C ILE A 90 11.09 1.16 10.97
N SER A 91 11.14 -0.13 11.34
CA SER A 91 11.87 -0.53 12.55
C SER A 91 13.35 -0.57 12.22
N THR A 92 14.20 -0.02 13.08
CA THR A 92 15.67 0.07 12.92
C THR A 92 16.41 -1.28 12.98
N ASP A 93 15.72 -2.41 12.85
CA ASP A 93 16.34 -3.74 13.00
C ASP A 93 16.96 -4.29 11.70
N VAL A 94 16.85 -3.58 10.58
CA VAL A 94 17.43 -4.00 9.26
C VAL A 94 18.83 -3.43 9.04
N THR A 95 19.66 -3.38 10.10
CA THR A 95 21.11 -3.28 9.98
C THR A 95 21.77 -4.54 10.51
N GLN A 96 21.55 -5.67 9.86
CA GLN A 96 22.44 -6.82 9.98
C GLN A 96 23.46 -6.81 8.84
N LYS A 97 24.64 -6.32 9.21
CA LYS A 97 25.93 -6.52 8.53
C LYS A 97 26.10 -8.02 8.18
N PRO A 98 26.66 -8.37 7.01
CA PRO A 98 26.93 -9.77 6.67
C PRO A 98 28.09 -10.28 7.52
N ASN A 99 27.77 -10.88 8.67
CA ASN A 99 28.75 -11.66 9.41
C ASN A 99 28.71 -13.08 8.85
N THR A 100 29.70 -13.36 8.01
CA THR A 100 30.20 -14.70 7.72
C THR A 100 30.58 -15.36 9.04
N GLU A 101 29.81 -16.34 9.51
CA GLU A 101 30.26 -17.46 10.36
C GLU A 101 29.10 -18.44 10.63
N SER A 102 29.35 -19.73 10.40
CA SER A 102 28.40 -20.84 10.50
C SER A 102 27.68 -20.93 11.86
N PRO A 103 26.37 -21.23 11.92
CA PRO A 103 25.68 -21.39 13.19
C PRO A 103 25.80 -22.83 13.71
N SER A 104 26.67 -23.00 14.71
CA SER A 104 26.53 -24.06 15.71
C SER A 104 25.61 -23.58 16.83
N SER A 105 24.42 -24.19 16.89
CA SER A 105 23.68 -24.59 18.10
C SER A 105 23.28 -23.54 19.15
N ASN A 106 21.96 -23.48 19.36
CA ASN A 106 21.25 -23.17 20.62
C ASN A 106 21.18 -21.70 21.06
N VAL A 107 20.45 -20.90 20.28
CA VAL A 107 19.72 -19.76 20.83
C VAL A 107 18.24 -20.14 20.83
N LYS A 108 17.63 -20.19 22.01
CA LYS A 108 16.18 -20.31 22.15
C LYS A 108 15.58 -19.03 21.58
N ASP A 109 15.05 -19.13 20.37
CA ASP A 109 14.28 -18.08 19.71
C ASP A 109 13.06 -17.72 20.58
N ASN A 110 13.21 -16.66 21.38
CA ASN A 110 12.08 -15.94 21.94
C ASN A 110 11.45 -15.11 20.82
N LYS A 111 10.85 -15.78 19.84
CA LYS A 111 9.92 -15.14 18.91
C LYS A 111 8.71 -14.73 19.74
N ASN A 112 8.69 -13.47 20.14
CA ASN A 112 7.47 -12.79 20.57
C ASN A 112 6.56 -12.74 19.33
N ARG A 113 5.97 -13.88 18.97
CA ARG A 113 4.96 -14.00 17.93
C ARG A 113 3.77 -13.27 18.53
N LEU A 114 3.63 -11.98 18.23
CA LEU A 114 2.39 -11.25 18.49
C LEU A 114 1.28 -12.20 18.01
N LEU A 115 0.45 -12.69 18.92
CA LEU A 115 -0.65 -13.55 18.51
C LEU A 115 -1.51 -12.69 17.58
N ALA A 116 -1.48 -13.02 16.29
CA ALA A 116 -2.39 -12.44 15.32
C ALA A 116 -3.79 -12.72 15.84
N THR A 117 -4.46 -11.66 16.29
CA THR A 117 -5.84 -11.69 16.75
C THR A 117 -6.62 -10.83 15.78
N SER A 118 -7.81 -11.29 15.42
CA SER A 118 -8.72 -10.54 14.58
C SER A 118 -9.17 -9.28 15.32
N THR A 119 -8.92 -8.12 14.73
CA THR A 119 -9.24 -6.80 15.32
C THR A 119 -10.27 -6.06 14.51
N CYS A 120 -10.36 -6.32 13.20
CA CYS A 120 -11.26 -5.57 12.31
C CYS A 120 -12.72 -6.02 12.40
N PHE A 121 -12.95 -7.31 12.58
CA PHE A 121 -14.29 -7.89 12.77
C PHE A 121 -14.16 -9.30 13.37
N SER A 122 -15.27 -10.02 13.54
CA SER A 122 -15.19 -11.43 13.98
C SER A 122 -14.76 -12.34 12.83
N ALA A 123 -13.47 -12.67 12.76
CA ALA A 123 -12.92 -13.65 11.83
C ALA A 123 -12.51 -14.95 12.53
N THR A 124 -12.45 -16.04 11.76
CA THR A 124 -11.92 -17.34 12.20
C THR A 124 -10.67 -17.66 11.38
N GLU A 125 -9.63 -18.11 12.08
CA GLU A 125 -8.40 -18.61 11.45
C GLU A 125 -8.67 -19.91 10.67
N LYS A 126 -8.18 -19.98 9.44
CA LYS A 126 -8.14 -21.18 8.61
C LYS A 126 -6.75 -21.32 8.02
N GLU A 127 -6.27 -22.56 7.93
CA GLU A 127 -5.09 -22.87 7.13
C GLU A 127 -5.51 -23.05 5.67
N GLU A 128 -4.91 -22.26 4.78
CA GLU A 128 -5.13 -22.34 3.34
C GLU A 128 -3.81 -22.66 2.64
N GLU A 129 -3.87 -23.49 1.61
CA GLU A 129 -2.74 -23.73 0.72
C GLU A 129 -2.75 -22.67 -0.37
N VAL A 130 -1.62 -21.95 -0.51
CA VAL A 130 -1.54 -20.86 -1.48
C VAL A 130 -0.35 -21.03 -2.39
N ASP A 131 -0.59 -20.69 -3.66
CA ASP A 131 0.41 -20.70 -4.70
C ASP A 131 1.42 -19.57 -4.50
N PHE A 132 2.69 -19.94 -4.65
CA PHE A 132 3.82 -19.01 -4.71
C PHE A 132 4.48 -19.17 -6.08
N ILE A 133 4.36 -18.16 -6.95
CA ILE A 133 4.90 -18.12 -8.31
C ILE A 133 5.97 -17.03 -8.33
N THR A 134 7.21 -17.46 -8.54
CA THR A 134 8.31 -16.52 -8.72
C THR A 134 8.53 -16.26 -10.20
N THR A 135 8.43 -14.99 -10.60
CA THR A 135 8.69 -14.56 -11.98
C THR A 135 10.01 -13.80 -12.06
N GLY A 136 11.08 -14.45 -12.54
CA GLY A 136 12.37 -13.81 -12.87
C GLY A 136 13.52 -14.05 -11.88
N THR A 137 14.73 -13.64 -12.28
CA THR A 137 15.95 -13.72 -11.46
C THR A 137 16.05 -12.53 -10.51
N ARG A 138 16.36 -12.79 -9.23
CA ARG A 138 16.56 -11.77 -8.19
C ARG A 138 17.66 -10.79 -8.61
N GLN A 139 17.29 -9.64 -9.16
CA GLN A 139 18.24 -8.57 -9.46
C GLN A 139 17.80 -7.26 -8.78
N SER A 140 18.68 -6.81 -7.88
CA SER A 140 19.01 -5.44 -7.47
C SER A 140 18.27 -4.65 -6.38
N SER A 141 17.24 -5.13 -5.67
CA SER A 141 16.98 -4.59 -4.31
C SER A 141 16.11 -5.46 -3.40
N ALA A 142 16.52 -6.71 -3.13
CA ALA A 142 15.86 -7.54 -2.10
C ALA A 142 15.71 -6.80 -0.75
N ALA A 143 16.67 -5.94 -0.40
CA ALA A 143 16.60 -5.09 0.79
C ALA A 143 15.46 -4.05 0.71
N ASP A 144 15.31 -3.35 -0.41
CA ASP A 144 14.26 -2.34 -0.56
C ASP A 144 12.87 -2.98 -0.61
N LEU A 145 12.76 -4.15 -1.26
CA LEU A 145 11.54 -4.96 -1.23
C LEU A 145 11.17 -5.35 0.20
N LEU A 146 12.13 -5.81 1.01
CA LEU A 146 11.87 -6.15 2.42
C LEU A 146 11.41 -4.94 3.22
N VAL A 147 12.03 -3.78 3.02
CA VAL A 147 11.63 -2.52 3.69
C VAL A 147 10.19 -2.17 3.33
N ILE A 148 9.83 -2.18 2.04
CA ILE A 148 8.50 -1.78 1.63
C ILE A 148 7.42 -2.81 2.01
N LEU A 149 7.74 -4.11 2.01
CA LEU A 149 6.86 -5.16 2.55
C LEU A 149 6.56 -4.93 4.04
N GLN A 150 7.57 -4.56 4.84
CA GLN A 150 7.37 -4.25 6.26
C GLN A 150 6.51 -3.01 6.47
N VAL A 151 6.69 -1.97 5.65
CA VAL A 151 5.87 -0.76 5.68
C VAL A 151 4.41 -1.07 5.37
N VAL A 152 4.14 -1.82 4.30
CA VAL A 152 2.79 -2.25 3.91
C VAL A 152 2.16 -3.12 5.01
N GLN A 153 2.92 -4.07 5.57
CA GLN A 153 2.45 -4.91 6.68
C GLN A 153 2.04 -4.07 7.88
N LYS A 154 2.90 -3.14 8.33
CA LYS A 154 2.59 -2.28 9.46
C LYS A 154 1.37 -1.40 9.22
N CYS A 155 1.18 -0.93 7.99
CA CYS A 155 -0.02 -0.17 7.64
C CYS A 155 -1.28 -1.01 7.84
N PHE A 156 -1.31 -2.27 7.38
CA PHE A 156 -2.45 -3.16 7.59
C PHE A 156 -2.64 -3.61 9.05
N GLN A 157 -1.58 -3.53 9.86
CA GLN A 157 -1.63 -3.78 11.29
C GLN A 157 -2.09 -2.56 12.11
N ASP A 158 -2.34 -1.40 11.49
CA ASP A 158 -3.03 -0.30 12.16
C ASP A 158 -4.53 -0.61 12.22
N GLU A 159 -5.16 -0.49 13.40
CA GLU A 159 -6.60 -0.68 13.58
C GLU A 159 -7.44 0.25 12.69
N LYS A 160 -6.89 1.39 12.27
CA LYS A 160 -7.53 2.33 11.35
C LYS A 160 -7.52 1.85 9.89
N ALA A 161 -6.72 0.84 9.56
CA ALA A 161 -6.60 0.30 8.21
C ALA A 161 -7.57 -0.85 7.92
N CYS A 162 -8.50 -1.15 8.82
CA CYS A 162 -9.46 -2.24 8.63
C CYS A 162 -10.30 -2.13 7.35
N ASP A 163 -10.62 -0.91 6.91
CA ASP A 163 -11.35 -0.64 5.67
C ASP A 163 -10.44 -0.54 4.44
N SER A 164 -9.11 -0.46 4.63
CA SER A 164 -8.15 -0.39 3.52
C SER A 164 -8.00 -1.78 2.91
N LYS A 165 -8.68 -2.03 1.79
CA LYS A 165 -8.66 -3.35 1.11
C LYS A 165 -7.65 -3.46 -0.01
N ILE A 166 -7.15 -2.33 -0.47
CA ILE A 166 -6.13 -2.21 -1.49
C ILE A 166 -5.06 -1.28 -0.95
N LEU A 167 -3.81 -1.68 -1.03
CA LEU A 167 -2.70 -0.83 -0.64
C LEU A 167 -1.50 -1.13 -1.52
N PHE A 168 -0.79 -0.08 -1.89
CA PHE A 168 0.44 -0.19 -2.64
C PHE A 168 1.60 0.43 -1.87
N GLY A 169 2.80 -0.10 -2.12
CA GLY A 169 4.04 0.41 -1.57
C GLY A 169 5.09 0.59 -2.67
N TYR A 170 5.88 1.64 -2.55
CA TYR A 170 7.03 1.88 -3.43
C TYR A 170 8.28 2.26 -2.62
N PHE A 171 9.42 1.71 -3.00
CA PHE A 171 10.72 2.16 -2.50
C PHE A 171 11.83 1.85 -3.51
N ARG A 172 12.44 2.89 -4.10
CA ARG A 172 13.61 2.79 -5.01
C ARG A 172 13.51 1.67 -6.05
N GLY A 173 12.37 1.58 -6.73
CA GLY A 173 12.11 0.60 -7.79
C GLY A 173 11.55 -0.75 -7.33
N ALA A 174 11.48 -1.00 -6.01
CA ALA A 174 10.65 -2.06 -5.46
C ALA A 174 9.20 -1.57 -5.31
N ILE A 175 8.25 -2.33 -5.85
CA ILE A 175 6.82 -2.03 -5.84
C ILE A 175 6.08 -3.24 -5.27
N VAL A 176 5.13 -2.99 -4.38
CA VAL A 176 4.25 -4.00 -3.80
C VAL A 176 2.81 -3.55 -4.01
N GLY A 177 1.94 -4.48 -4.37
CA GLY A 177 0.49 -4.27 -4.39
C GLY A 177 -0.20 -5.38 -3.65
N VAL A 178 -1.11 -5.03 -2.76
CA VAL A 178 -1.89 -5.97 -1.95
C VAL A 178 -3.36 -5.74 -2.18
N TYR A 179 -4.09 -6.84 -2.39
CA TYR A 179 -5.55 -6.88 -2.34
C TYR A 179 -5.98 -7.83 -1.25
N THR A 180 -6.91 -7.39 -0.40
CA THR A 180 -7.57 -8.18 0.62
C THR A 180 -9.08 -8.04 0.43
N GLY A 181 -9.78 -9.13 0.17
CA GLY A 181 -11.23 -9.09 0.06
C GLY A 181 -11.91 -8.62 1.36
N PRO A 182 -13.11 -8.03 1.29
CA PRO A 182 -13.84 -7.54 2.45
C PRO A 182 -14.07 -8.56 3.57
N ASN A 183 -14.11 -9.87 3.28
CA ASN A 183 -14.25 -10.91 4.30
C ASN A 183 -12.92 -11.31 4.94
N ILE A 184 -11.80 -10.70 4.57
CA ILE A 184 -10.47 -10.97 5.12
C ILE A 184 -10.11 -9.90 6.16
N ASP A 185 -9.65 -10.35 7.33
CA ASP A 185 -9.12 -9.49 8.37
C ASP A 185 -7.66 -9.17 8.04
N ASN A 186 -7.42 -7.92 7.64
CA ASN A 186 -6.11 -7.48 7.16
C ASN A 186 -5.06 -7.46 8.26
N HIS A 187 -5.46 -7.07 9.47
CA HIS A 187 -4.57 -7.00 10.62
C HIS A 187 -4.01 -8.39 10.97
N ALA A 188 -4.86 -9.41 10.99
CA ALA A 188 -4.49 -10.77 11.37
C ALA A 188 -3.88 -11.59 10.21
N THR A 189 -4.30 -11.32 8.97
CA THR A 189 -3.89 -12.11 7.79
C THR A 189 -2.59 -11.61 7.15
N THR A 190 -2.39 -10.30 7.05
CA THR A 190 -1.27 -9.73 6.27
C THR A 190 0.14 -10.10 6.77
N PRO A 191 0.40 -10.34 8.08
CA PRO A 191 1.72 -10.81 8.52
C PRO A 191 2.10 -12.18 7.94
N SER A 192 1.13 -13.07 7.76
CA SER A 192 1.34 -14.41 7.22
C SER A 192 1.66 -14.40 5.72
N ILE A 193 1.08 -13.45 4.97
CA ILE A 193 1.23 -13.44 3.49
C ILE A 193 2.41 -12.61 3.03
N LEU A 194 2.71 -11.50 3.72
CA LEU A 194 3.81 -10.61 3.34
C LEU A 194 5.17 -11.19 3.74
N SER A 195 5.22 -12.01 4.80
CA SER A 195 6.43 -12.75 5.19
C SER A 195 6.82 -13.85 4.19
N ASN A 196 5.84 -14.43 3.50
CA ASN A 196 6.05 -15.50 2.52
C ASN A 196 5.95 -15.02 1.06
N VAL A 197 5.64 -13.72 0.84
CA VAL A 197 5.47 -13.07 -0.47
C VAL A 197 4.50 -13.84 -1.38
N ILE A 198 3.31 -14.10 -0.88
CA ILE A 198 2.35 -15.01 -1.51
C ILE A 198 1.62 -14.33 -2.65
N ASP A 199 1.48 -14.98 -3.80
CA ASP A 199 0.89 -14.31 -4.96
C ASP A 199 -0.60 -14.09 -4.83
N GLN A 200 -1.37 -15.16 -4.65
CA GLN A 200 -2.84 -15.07 -4.64
C GLN A 200 -3.52 -16.28 -4.05
N LEU A 201 -4.57 -16.01 -3.27
CA LEU A 201 -5.59 -16.97 -2.88
C LEU A 201 -6.89 -16.60 -3.62
N CYS A 202 -7.28 -17.41 -4.60
CA CYS A 202 -8.43 -17.20 -5.49
C CYS A 202 -8.87 -18.56 -6.08
N GLY A 203 -10.04 -18.65 -6.71
CA GLY A 203 -10.49 -19.91 -7.35
C GLY A 203 -11.99 -20.15 -7.28
N SER A 204 -12.46 -21.32 -7.73
CA SER A 204 -13.86 -21.60 -8.07
C SER A 204 -14.89 -21.42 -6.95
N GLU A 205 -14.47 -21.45 -5.69
CA GLU A 205 -15.35 -21.24 -4.52
C GLU A 205 -15.12 -19.88 -3.82
N ARG A 206 -14.22 -19.03 -4.34
CA ARG A 206 -13.90 -17.72 -3.77
C ARG A 206 -14.37 -16.60 -4.68
N THR A 207 -15.08 -15.64 -4.11
CA THR A 207 -15.43 -14.37 -4.77
C THR A 207 -14.35 -13.32 -4.50
N SER A 208 -14.52 -12.10 -5.02
CA SER A 208 -13.68 -10.96 -4.66
C SER A 208 -13.68 -10.68 -3.16
N GLU A 209 -14.69 -11.15 -2.41
CA GLU A 209 -14.79 -10.98 -0.96
C GLU A 209 -13.81 -11.84 -0.18
N ASN A 210 -13.43 -13.01 -0.71
CA ASN A 210 -12.52 -13.98 -0.11
C ASN A 210 -11.22 -14.12 -0.90
N THR A 211 -11.01 -13.25 -1.88
CA THR A 211 -9.78 -13.22 -2.68
C THR A 211 -8.72 -12.42 -1.94
N LEU A 212 -7.49 -12.91 -1.98
CA LEU A 212 -6.30 -12.23 -1.47
C LEU A 212 -5.22 -12.28 -2.54
N GLY A 213 -4.38 -11.26 -2.60
CA GLY A 213 -3.17 -11.35 -3.40
C GLY A 213 -2.12 -10.33 -3.04
N VAL A 214 -0.85 -10.70 -3.25
CA VAL A 214 0.31 -9.82 -3.18
C VAL A 214 1.05 -9.94 -4.49
N ILE A 215 1.31 -8.81 -5.14
CA ILE A 215 2.23 -8.75 -6.28
C ILE A 215 3.43 -7.91 -5.90
N THR A 216 4.60 -8.34 -6.33
CA THR A 216 5.84 -7.58 -6.16
C THR A 216 6.55 -7.41 -7.50
N ASP A 217 7.11 -6.23 -7.74
CA ASP A 217 8.00 -5.95 -8.87
C ASP A 217 9.27 -5.27 -8.32
N THR A 218 10.44 -5.76 -8.71
CA THR A 218 11.75 -5.23 -8.30
C THR A 218 12.58 -4.72 -9.49
N LYS A 219 12.00 -4.68 -10.68
CA LYS A 219 12.68 -4.23 -11.90
C LYS A 219 12.75 -2.72 -12.00
N GLY A 220 12.00 -1.99 -11.17
CA GLY A 220 12.01 -0.52 -11.11
C GLY A 220 11.59 0.18 -12.41
N ARG A 221 10.78 -0.49 -13.25
CA ARG A 221 10.32 0.06 -14.52
C ARG A 221 8.88 0.57 -14.43
N PRO A 222 8.48 1.59 -15.20
CA PRO A 222 7.10 2.07 -15.25
C PRO A 222 6.07 0.98 -15.57
N GLU A 223 6.44 -0.03 -16.39
CA GLU A 223 5.54 -1.14 -16.73
C GLU A 223 5.15 -2.01 -15.52
N GLY A 224 5.93 -1.95 -14.44
CA GLY A 224 5.65 -2.66 -13.19
C GLY A 224 4.37 -2.17 -12.53
N PHE A 225 4.11 -0.85 -12.56
CA PHE A 225 2.87 -0.27 -12.02
C PHE A 225 1.63 -0.75 -12.77
N SER A 226 1.70 -0.83 -14.11
CA SER A 226 0.60 -1.33 -14.93
C SER A 226 0.36 -2.82 -14.75
N SER A 227 1.42 -3.61 -14.55
CA SER A 227 1.31 -5.06 -14.28
C SER A 227 0.66 -5.31 -12.92
N LEU A 228 1.08 -4.56 -11.91
CA LEU A 228 0.50 -4.58 -10.56
C LEU A 228 -0.96 -4.13 -10.55
N GLN A 229 -1.31 -3.07 -11.29
CA GLN A 229 -2.69 -2.65 -11.46
C GLN A 229 -3.56 -3.78 -12.04
N LYS A 230 -3.08 -4.48 -13.07
CA LYS A 230 -3.81 -5.58 -13.73
C LYS A 230 -4.04 -6.75 -12.80
N ALA A 231 -3.08 -7.07 -11.93
CA ALA A 231 -3.23 -8.12 -10.93
C ALA A 231 -4.27 -7.75 -9.86
N VAL A 232 -4.12 -6.57 -9.25
CA VAL A 232 -5.06 -6.11 -8.21
C VAL A 232 -6.47 -5.95 -8.75
N ARG A 233 -6.64 -5.44 -9.97
CA ARG A 233 -7.94 -5.38 -10.64
C ARG A 233 -8.56 -6.77 -10.89
N SER A 234 -7.73 -7.75 -11.26
CA SER A 234 -8.23 -9.13 -11.43
C SER A 234 -8.79 -9.67 -10.12
N TRP A 235 -8.08 -9.44 -9.01
CA TRP A 235 -8.53 -9.88 -7.68
C TRP A 235 -9.78 -9.15 -7.20
N SER A 236 -9.89 -7.84 -7.47
CA SER A 236 -11.11 -7.08 -7.17
C SER A 236 -12.32 -7.55 -8.00
N ASP A 237 -12.08 -8.09 -9.20
CA ASP A 237 -13.09 -8.75 -10.03
C ASP A 237 -13.39 -10.21 -9.59
N GLY A 238 -12.72 -10.72 -8.54
CA GLY A 238 -12.87 -12.09 -8.06
C GLY A 238 -12.21 -13.14 -8.98
N LYS A 239 -11.22 -12.72 -9.77
CA LYS A 239 -10.53 -13.58 -10.75
C LYS A 239 -9.07 -13.78 -10.35
N CYS A 240 -8.59 -15.00 -10.54
CA CYS A 240 -7.15 -15.28 -10.48
C CYS A 240 -6.40 -14.57 -11.60
N HIS A 241 -5.35 -13.84 -11.24
CA HIS A 241 -4.44 -13.26 -12.22
C HIS A 241 -3.51 -14.35 -12.76
N LYS A 242 -3.24 -14.33 -14.07
CA LYS A 242 -2.33 -15.30 -14.70
C LYS A 242 -0.92 -14.73 -14.75
N PHE A 243 -0.05 -15.24 -13.88
CA PHE A 243 1.37 -14.90 -13.89
C PHE A 243 2.15 -15.82 -14.84
N THR A 244 3.16 -15.28 -15.51
CA THR A 244 4.11 -16.06 -16.31
C THR A 244 5.31 -16.42 -15.43
N GLY A 245 5.28 -17.59 -14.77
CA GLY A 245 6.37 -18.04 -13.90
C GLY A 245 6.28 -19.51 -13.52
N THR A 246 7.22 -19.92 -12.67
CA THR A 246 7.24 -21.28 -12.12
C THR A 246 6.60 -21.26 -10.74
N THR A 247 5.57 -22.07 -10.53
CA THR A 247 4.99 -22.30 -9.20
C THR A 247 6.00 -23.08 -8.36
N THR A 248 6.49 -22.48 -7.30
CA THR A 248 7.48 -23.05 -6.39
C THR A 248 6.84 -23.27 -5.03
N ASN A 249 6.21 -24.44 -4.86
CA ASN A 249 5.58 -24.95 -3.64
C ASN A 249 4.31 -24.24 -3.12
N LEU A 250 3.43 -25.09 -2.56
CA LEU A 250 2.28 -24.70 -1.75
C LEU A 250 2.78 -24.38 -0.34
N SER A 251 2.49 -23.17 0.14
CA SER A 251 2.69 -22.81 1.55
C SER A 251 1.36 -22.83 2.28
N LYS A 252 1.30 -23.49 3.43
CA LYS A 252 0.16 -23.38 4.34
C LYS A 252 0.27 -22.07 5.10
N ILE A 253 -0.77 -21.27 5.03
CA ILE A 253 -0.84 -19.98 5.72
C ILE A 253 -2.11 -19.84 6.53
N SER A 254 -1.99 -19.08 7.60
CA SER A 254 -3.12 -18.63 8.41
C SER A 254 -3.81 -17.46 7.73
N ILE A 255 -5.06 -17.68 7.33
CA ILE A 255 -5.97 -16.65 6.83
C ILE A 255 -7.09 -16.47 7.85
N TRP A 256 -7.41 -15.22 8.16
CA TRP A 256 -8.51 -14.87 9.05
C TRP A 256 -9.67 -14.36 8.20
N GLU A 257 -10.71 -15.18 8.07
CA GLU A 257 -11.91 -14.84 7.29
C GLU A 257 -13.15 -14.73 8.18
N SER A 258 -14.06 -13.83 7.84
CA SER A 258 -15.40 -13.87 8.41
C SER A 258 -16.09 -15.17 7.99
N LYS A 259 -16.91 -15.73 8.88
CA LYS A 259 -17.81 -16.81 8.46
C LYS A 259 -18.78 -16.19 7.47
N LEU A 260 -18.86 -16.75 6.26
CA LEU A 260 -19.99 -16.50 5.36
C LEU A 260 -21.24 -16.68 6.22
N THR A 261 -21.91 -15.58 6.53
CA THR A 261 -23.29 -15.67 6.99
C THR A 261 -24.04 -16.09 5.75
N THR A 262 -24.15 -17.40 5.52
CA THR A 262 -25.39 -17.90 4.95
C THR A 262 -26.45 -17.27 5.83
N HIS A 263 -27.28 -16.39 5.26
CA HIS A 263 -28.44 -15.84 5.96
C HIS A 263 -29.33 -17.02 6.35
N GLN A 264 -28.97 -17.71 7.44
CA GLN A 264 -29.83 -18.65 8.10
C GLN A 264 -30.94 -17.79 8.67
N ARG A 265 -32.13 -17.92 8.08
CA ARG A 265 -33.37 -17.36 8.58
C ARG A 265 -33.49 -17.72 10.05
N SER A 266 -33.09 -16.77 10.89
CA SER A 266 -33.06 -16.94 12.32
C SER A 266 -34.44 -16.61 12.85
N ASN A 267 -35.32 -17.62 12.88
CA ASN A 267 -36.60 -17.53 13.57
C ASN A 267 -36.35 -17.58 15.08
N TYR A 268 -35.94 -16.46 15.68
CA TYR A 268 -35.96 -16.31 17.14
C TYR A 268 -37.14 -15.43 17.55
N LEU A 269 -38.25 -16.10 17.84
CA LEU A 269 -39.24 -15.61 18.79
C LEU A 269 -38.63 -15.79 20.19
N THR A 270 -38.46 -14.69 20.94
CA THR A 270 -38.90 -14.56 22.35
C THR A 270 -38.53 -13.19 22.94
N GLY A 271 -39.57 -12.37 23.11
CA GLY A 271 -39.81 -11.42 24.21
C GLY A 271 -38.67 -10.62 24.84
N ARG A 272 -38.64 -9.32 24.53
CA ARG A 272 -38.74 -8.23 25.53
C ARG A 272 -39.10 -6.92 24.83
N ARG A 273 -40.11 -6.21 25.36
CA ARG A 273 -40.62 -4.94 24.83
C ARG A 273 -39.58 -3.83 25.03
N LEU A 274 -38.97 -3.37 23.95
CA LEU A 274 -38.34 -2.06 23.85
C LEU A 274 -38.98 -1.36 22.65
N ASN A 275 -39.26 -0.05 22.81
CA ASN A 275 -40.00 0.79 21.87
C ASN A 275 -39.59 0.52 20.41
N GLN A 276 -40.54 -0.01 19.64
CA GLN A 276 -40.39 -0.34 18.22
C GLN A 276 -40.12 0.92 17.40
N LEU A 277 -38.87 1.13 17.04
CA LEU A 277 -38.60 1.57 15.68
C LEU A 277 -38.84 0.35 14.80
N ASN A 278 -39.78 0.46 13.85
CA ASN A 278 -40.00 -0.61 12.87
C ASN A 278 -38.65 -0.95 12.22
N PRO A 279 -38.24 -2.23 12.20
CA PRO A 279 -37.17 -2.67 11.31
C PRO A 279 -37.56 -2.17 9.92
N ARG A 280 -36.67 -1.41 9.26
CA ARG A 280 -36.82 -1.21 7.83
C ARG A 280 -36.89 -2.61 7.21
N THR A 281 -37.91 -2.81 6.40
CA THR A 281 -38.22 -4.01 5.62
C THR A 281 -36.96 -4.70 5.09
N ASP A 282 -37.02 -6.03 4.96
CA ASP A 282 -36.00 -6.88 4.35
C ASP A 282 -35.32 -6.18 3.17
N CYS A 283 -34.00 -5.98 3.24
CA CYS A 283 -33.23 -5.53 2.08
C CYS A 283 -33.19 -6.68 1.05
N PRO A 284 -33.87 -6.56 -0.10
CA PRO A 284 -33.80 -7.61 -1.10
C PRO A 284 -32.39 -7.64 -1.69
N ILE A 285 -31.72 -8.78 -1.58
CA ILE A 285 -30.44 -9.00 -2.26
C ILE A 285 -30.77 -9.46 -3.68
N VAL A 286 -30.30 -8.71 -4.66
CA VAL A 286 -30.47 -9.02 -6.08
C VAL A 286 -29.16 -9.58 -6.61
N ALA A 287 -29.21 -10.79 -7.16
CA ALA A 287 -28.05 -11.38 -7.83
C ALA A 287 -27.76 -10.61 -9.13
N VAL A 288 -26.51 -10.20 -9.31
CA VAL A 288 -26.03 -9.54 -10.53
C VAL A 288 -25.82 -10.61 -11.60
N ALA A 289 -26.50 -10.48 -12.74
CA ALA A 289 -26.28 -11.34 -13.90
C ALA A 289 -25.27 -10.69 -14.86
N SER A 290 -24.59 -11.51 -15.67
CA SER A 290 -23.73 -11.01 -16.74
C SER A 290 -24.54 -10.12 -17.70
N GLY A 291 -24.15 -8.86 -17.83
CA GLY A 291 -24.86 -7.85 -18.64
C GLY A 291 -25.74 -6.88 -17.85
N ASP A 292 -25.88 -7.04 -16.53
CA ASP A 292 -26.52 -6.03 -15.69
C ASP A 292 -25.66 -4.77 -15.56
N GLY A 293 -26.26 -3.60 -15.80
CA GLY A 293 -25.63 -2.30 -15.61
C GLY A 293 -26.16 -1.60 -14.36
N CYS A 294 -25.52 -0.51 -13.93
CA CYS A 294 -25.91 0.21 -12.72
C CYS A 294 -27.39 0.65 -12.73
N GLY A 295 -27.93 1.02 -13.89
CA GLY A 295 -29.35 1.37 -14.04
C GLY A 295 -30.31 0.19 -13.90
N SER A 296 -29.96 -1.00 -14.41
CA SER A 296 -30.79 -2.20 -14.28
C SER A 296 -30.79 -2.71 -12.84
N LEU A 297 -29.64 -2.63 -12.16
CA LEU A 297 -29.52 -2.98 -10.74
C LEU A 297 -30.29 -1.99 -9.86
N ALA A 298 -30.16 -0.68 -10.10
CA ALA A 298 -30.90 0.34 -9.35
C ALA A 298 -32.43 0.15 -9.43
N THR A 299 -32.93 -0.29 -10.59
CA THR A 299 -34.36 -0.59 -10.78
C THR A 299 -34.80 -1.87 -10.06
N LYS A 300 -33.88 -2.83 -9.87
CA LYS A 300 -34.17 -4.08 -9.17
C LYS A 300 -34.15 -3.92 -7.64
N VAL A 301 -33.53 -2.86 -7.13
CA VAL A 301 -33.38 -2.59 -5.67
C VAL A 301 -34.16 -1.34 -5.20
N SER A 302 -34.87 -0.67 -6.10
CA SER A 302 -35.82 0.42 -5.81
C SER A 302 -37.20 -0.12 -5.45
#